data_AF-A0A8J8BQG0-F1
#
_entry.id   AF-A0A8J8BQG0-F1
#
_cell.length_a   1.000
_cell.length_b   1.000
_cell.length_c   1.000
_cell.angle_alpha   90.00
_cell.angle_beta   90.00
_cell.angle_gamma   90.00
#
_symmetry.space_group_name_H-M   'P 1'
#
loop_
_entity.id
_entity.type
_entity.pdbx_description
1 polymer ?
#
loop_
_entity_poly.entity_id
_entity_poly.type
_entity_poly.pdbx_seq_one_letter_code
_entity_poly.pdbx_strand_id
1 'polypeptide(L)'
;MIYLEERPGPTYEPHIVRSTDLGEWESSPLNPVMRHSDDDKKIANPGFTPDQRELISEAVNINNSDVDLCEHRGRTVINYSWGNQHGTEFLAEAVFEGGLGDFFAGFFPH
;
A
#
# COMPACT_ATOMS: atom_id res chain seq x y z
N MET A 1 -0.15 12.89 4.08
CA MET A 1 -0.13 12.52 2.66
C MET A 1 0.69 11.26 2.51
N ILE A 2 0.21 10.29 1.73
CA ILE A 2 0.99 9.12 1.33
C ILE A 2 1.47 9.35 -0.10
N TYR A 3 2.73 9.08 -0.38
CA TYR A 3 3.33 9.20 -1.70
C TYR A 3 4.21 7.98 -1.99
N LEU A 4 4.49 7.73 -3.27
CA LEU A 4 5.35 6.62 -3.67
C LEU A 4 6.82 7.07 -3.70
N GLU A 5 7.68 6.38 -2.96
CA GLU A 5 9.12 6.62 -2.92
C GLU A 5 9.85 5.53 -3.72
N GLU A 6 10.73 5.94 -4.63
CA GLU A 6 11.65 5.02 -5.30
C GLU A 6 12.79 4.62 -4.34
N ARG A 7 13.04 3.33 -4.21
CA ARG A 7 14.07 2.76 -3.32
C ARG A 7 15.23 2.16 -4.11
N PRO A 8 16.44 2.12 -3.54
CA PRO A 8 17.55 1.38 -4.14
C PRO A 8 17.19 -0.10 -4.33
N GLY A 9 17.32 -0.60 -5.57
CA GLY A 9 17.02 -1.98 -5.93
C GLY A 9 15.57 -2.16 -6.39
N PRO A 10 15.32 -1.87 -7.67
CA PRO A 10 14.15 -1.18 -8.26
C PRO A 10 12.82 -1.46 -7.56
N THR A 11 12.63 -0.90 -6.37
CA THR A 11 11.42 -1.12 -5.57
C THR A 11 10.79 0.21 -5.22
N TYR A 12 9.49 0.19 -5.04
CA TYR A 12 8.72 1.39 -4.77
C TYR A 12 7.85 1.15 -3.54
N GLU A 13 7.99 2.03 -2.55
CA GLU A 13 7.34 1.86 -1.26
C GLU A 13 6.50 3.11 -0.95
N PRO A 14 5.26 2.96 -0.47
CA PRO A 14 4.44 4.09 -0.05
C PRO A 14 4.98 4.64 1.26
N HIS A 15 5.30 5.93 1.26
CA HIS A 15 5.80 6.68 2.41
C HIS A 15 4.75 7.70 2.85
N ILE A 16 4.71 8.00 4.15
CA ILE A 16 3.80 8.98 4.73
C ILE A 16 4.55 10.19 5.29
N VAL A 17 3.97 11.36 5.01
CA VAL A 17 4.38 12.67 5.53
C VAL A 17 3.18 13.38 6.15
N ARG A 18 3.43 14.29 7.10
CA ARG A 18 2.41 15.17 7.69
C ARG A 18 2.78 16.63 7.54
N SER A 19 1.78 17.49 7.59
CA SER A 19 1.93 18.95 7.54
C SER A 19 0.77 19.60 8.27
N THR A 20 1.02 20.74 8.91
CA THR A 20 -0.02 21.59 9.52
C THR A 20 -0.47 22.73 8.62
N ASP A 21 0.30 23.04 7.56
CA ASP A 21 0.10 24.20 6.69
C ASP A 21 0.11 23.87 5.19
N LEU A 22 0.33 22.60 4.83
CA LEU A 22 0.51 22.08 3.47
C LEU A 22 1.75 22.63 2.73
N GLY A 23 2.60 23.41 3.40
CA GLY A 23 3.84 23.96 2.88
C GLY A 23 5.07 23.22 3.39
N GLU A 24 5.19 23.07 4.71
CA GLU A 24 6.26 22.30 5.36
C GLU A 24 5.80 20.87 5.64
N TRP A 25 6.62 19.90 5.24
CA TRP A 25 6.28 18.47 5.35
C TRP A 25 7.31 17.73 6.20
N GLU A 26 6.83 17.01 7.20
CA GLU A 26 7.62 16.13 8.06
C GLU A 26 7.43 14.68 7.61
N SER A 27 8.54 13.99 7.32
CA SER A 27 8.53 12.56 7.00
C SER A 27 8.43 11.71 8.26
N SER A 28 7.60 10.67 8.21
CA SER A 28 7.51 9.70 9.30
C SER A 28 8.84 8.96 9.50
N PRO A 29 9.33 8.80 10.75
CA PRO A 29 10.50 7.97 11.05
C PRO A 29 10.21 6.46 10.93
N LEU A 30 8.94 6.08 10.78
CA LEU A 30 8.47 4.70 10.68
C LEU A 30 8.10 4.30 9.25
N ASN A 31 8.49 5.10 8.27
CA ASN A 31 8.37 4.73 6.86
C ASN A 31 9.12 3.42 6.54
N PRO A 32 8.61 2.61 5.59
CA PRO A 32 7.42 2.85 4.75
C PRO A 32 6.11 2.42 5.43
N VAL A 33 4.97 2.81 4.84
CA VAL A 33 3.62 2.40 5.26
C VAL A 33 3.41 0.89 5.05
N MET A 34 3.89 0.37 3.92
CA MET A 34 3.83 -1.06 3.58
C MET A 34 4.93 -1.42 2.58
N ARG A 35 5.11 -2.71 2.33
CA ARG A 35 6.08 -3.24 1.36
C ARG A 35 5.48 -4.40 0.61
N HIS A 36 5.86 -4.51 -0.66
CA HIS A 36 5.42 -5.60 -1.51
C HIS A 36 5.81 -6.95 -0.89
N SER A 37 4.95 -7.95 -1.04
CA SER A 37 5.20 -9.29 -0.53
C SER A 37 4.46 -10.35 -1.34
N ASP A 38 4.74 -11.62 -1.06
CA ASP A 38 4.01 -12.74 -1.67
C ASP A 38 2.52 -12.75 -1.29
N ASP A 39 2.14 -12.05 -0.22
CA ASP A 39 0.75 -11.94 0.21
C ASP A 39 -0.11 -11.16 -0.78
N ASP A 40 0.47 -10.25 -1.54
CA ASP A 40 -0.23 -9.46 -2.58
C ASP A 40 -0.78 -10.36 -3.70
N LYS A 41 -0.16 -11.53 -3.93
CA LYS A 41 -0.58 -12.50 -4.93
C LYS A 41 -1.72 -13.41 -4.45
N LYS A 42 -2.13 -13.32 -3.18
CA LYS A 42 -3.21 -14.15 -2.64
C LYS A 42 -4.55 -13.71 -3.24
N ILE A 43 -5.18 -14.63 -3.97
CA ILE A 43 -6.43 -14.35 -4.67
C ILE A 43 -7.62 -14.53 -3.72
N ALA A 44 -8.24 -13.42 -3.32
CA ALA A 44 -9.48 -13.43 -2.53
C ALA A 44 -10.74 -13.72 -3.38
N ASN A 45 -10.76 -13.26 -4.64
CA ASN A 45 -11.92 -13.45 -5.52
C ASN A 45 -11.90 -14.85 -6.17
N PRO A 46 -12.86 -15.75 -5.90
CA PRO A 46 -12.88 -17.08 -6.49
C PRO A 46 -13.18 -17.08 -8.00
N GLY A 47 -13.66 -15.97 -8.56
CA GLY A 47 -14.14 -15.88 -9.95
C GLY A 47 -13.08 -15.78 -11.05
N PHE A 48 -11.78 -15.75 -10.72
CA PHE A 48 -10.72 -15.70 -11.74
C PHE A 48 -10.56 -17.04 -12.49
N THR A 49 -10.36 -16.96 -13.81
CA THR A 49 -10.06 -18.12 -14.67
C THR A 49 -8.69 -18.70 -14.36
N PRO A 50 -8.38 -19.96 -14.78
CA PRO A 50 -7.05 -20.54 -14.64
C PRO A 50 -5.94 -19.64 -15.20
N ASP A 51 -6.11 -19.13 -16.42
CA ASP A 51 -5.12 -18.26 -17.09
C ASP A 51 -4.88 -16.95 -16.32
N GLN A 52 -5.94 -16.36 -15.75
CA GLN A 52 -5.81 -15.15 -14.93
C GLN A 52 -5.05 -15.42 -13.62
N ARG A 53 -5.28 -16.61 -13.02
CA ARG A 53 -4.57 -17.03 -11.80
C ARG A 53 -3.10 -17.28 -12.07
N GLU A 54 -2.78 -17.90 -13.21
CA GLU A 54 -1.41 -18.09 -13.67
C GLU A 54 -0.71 -16.74 -13.88
N LEU A 55 -1.35 -15.81 -14.60
CA LEU A 55 -0.85 -14.45 -14.79
C LEU A 55 -0.53 -13.73 -13.46
N ILE A 56 -1.43 -13.80 -12.48
CA ILE A 56 -1.21 -13.20 -11.15
C ILE A 56 -0.02 -13.88 -10.44
N SER A 57 0.07 -15.21 -10.53
CA SER A 57 1.14 -15.97 -9.85
C SER A 57 2.53 -15.65 -10.41
N GLU A 58 2.65 -15.45 -11.72
CA GLU A 58 3.92 -15.17 -12.42
C GLU A 58 4.30 -13.68 -12.40
N ALA A 59 3.36 -12.79 -12.06
CA ALA A 59 3.60 -11.35 -12.09
C ALA A 59 4.79 -10.92 -11.22
N VAL A 60 5.57 -9.97 -11.73
CA VAL A 60 6.64 -9.31 -10.97
C VAL A 60 5.99 -8.34 -9.98
N ASN A 61 6.35 -8.47 -8.71
CA ASN A 61 5.87 -7.60 -7.63
C ASN A 61 7.05 -6.84 -7.01
N ILE A 62 7.13 -5.53 -7.25
CA ILE A 62 8.19 -4.64 -6.74
C ILE A 62 7.61 -3.39 -6.07
N ASN A 63 6.29 -3.24 -6.01
CA ASN A 63 5.65 -2.06 -5.41
C ASN A 63 4.33 -2.36 -4.70
N ASN A 64 4.00 -1.46 -3.78
CA ASN A 64 2.61 -1.13 -3.46
C ASN A 64 2.43 0.38 -3.69
N SER A 65 1.57 0.77 -4.63
CA SER A 65 1.31 2.16 -5.01
C SER A 65 -0.16 2.52 -4.84
N ASP A 66 -0.47 3.79 -5.09
CA ASP A 66 -1.85 4.30 -5.17
C ASP A 66 -2.69 3.94 -3.95
N VAL A 67 -2.04 4.05 -2.78
CA VAL A 67 -2.65 3.73 -1.48
C VAL A 67 -3.79 4.69 -1.18
N ASP A 68 -4.98 4.13 -1.02
CA ASP A 68 -6.18 4.82 -0.57
C ASP A 68 -6.64 4.21 0.77
N LEU A 69 -7.17 5.06 1.66
CA LEU A 69 -7.56 4.67 3.00
C LEU A 69 -9.01 5.04 3.26
N CYS A 70 -9.77 4.09 3.78
CA CYS A 70 -11.15 4.30 4.20
C CYS A 70 -11.36 3.75 5.61
N GLU A 71 -11.83 4.59 6.54
CA GLU A 71 -12.32 4.08 7.81
C GLU A 71 -13.72 3.45 7.62
N HIS A 72 -13.86 2.18 7.98
CA HIS A 72 -15.12 1.48 7.93
C HIS A 72 -15.30 0.58 9.16
N ARG A 73 -16.38 0.82 9.92
CA ARG A 73 -16.75 0.03 11.13
C ARG A 73 -15.60 -0.08 12.13
N GLY A 74 -14.91 1.03 12.41
CA GLY A 74 -13.82 1.10 13.39
C GLY A 74 -12.50 0.48 12.95
N ARG A 75 -12.36 0.16 11.66
CA ARG A 75 -11.14 -0.39 11.05
C ARG A 75 -10.72 0.48 9.87
N THR A 76 -9.44 0.48 9.55
CA THR A 76 -8.89 1.18 8.38
C THR A 76 -8.70 0.17 7.27
N VAL A 77 -9.50 0.30 6.22
CA VAL A 77 -9.36 -0.44 4.97
C VAL A 77 -8.36 0.29 4.10
N ILE A 78 -7.37 -0.45 3.60
CA ILE A 78 -6.26 0.04 2.80
C ILE A 78 -6.37 -0.59 1.43
N ASN A 79 -6.75 0.19 0.41
CA ASN A 79 -6.73 -0.26 -0.97
C ASN A 79 -5.45 0.21 -1.64
N TYR A 80 -4.83 -0.65 -2.45
CA TYR A 80 -3.58 -0.32 -3.11
C TYR A 80 -3.43 -1.08 -4.43
N SER A 81 -2.60 -0.54 -5.31
CA SER A 81 -2.11 -1.22 -6.52
C SER A 81 -0.78 -1.93 -6.19
N TRP A 82 -0.56 -3.13 -6.72
CA TRP A 82 0.74 -3.81 -6.67
C TRP A 82 1.12 -4.32 -8.06
N GLY A 83 2.42 -4.41 -8.34
CA GLY A 83 2.87 -4.77 -9.67
C GLY A 83 4.33 -4.48 -9.96
N ASN A 84 4.61 -4.09 -11.20
CA ASN A 84 5.96 -3.90 -11.70
C ASN A 84 6.31 -2.44 -12.06
N GLN A 85 5.42 -1.47 -11.80
CA GLN A 85 5.55 -0.07 -12.22
C GLN A 85 5.77 0.15 -13.74
N HIS A 86 5.48 -0.87 -14.55
CA HIS A 86 5.71 -0.90 -15.99
C HIS A 86 4.48 -1.43 -16.76
N GLY A 87 3.29 -1.28 -16.18
CA GLY A 87 2.01 -1.60 -16.83
C GLY A 87 1.41 -2.96 -16.46
N THR A 88 2.03 -3.73 -15.57
CA THR A 88 1.39 -4.88 -14.92
C THR A 88 1.04 -4.51 -13.50
N GLU A 89 -0.25 -4.37 -13.23
CA GLU A 89 -0.78 -3.90 -11.94
C GLU A 89 -2.07 -4.64 -11.57
N PHE A 90 -2.26 -4.85 -10.27
CA PHE A 90 -3.42 -5.50 -9.69
C PHE A 90 -3.87 -4.76 -8.44
N LEU A 91 -5.15 -4.86 -8.10
CA LEU A 91 -5.70 -4.29 -6.86
C LEU A 91 -5.64 -5.29 -5.71
N ALA A 92 -5.28 -4.79 -4.53
CA ALA A 92 -5.32 -5.54 -3.29
C ALA A 92 -5.90 -4.70 -2.15
N GLU A 93 -6.28 -5.40 -1.07
CA GLU A 93 -6.84 -4.83 0.14
C GLU A 93 -6.06 -5.35 1.35
N ALA A 94 -5.69 -4.46 2.26
CA ALA A 94 -5.19 -4.78 3.59
C ALA A 94 -6.06 -4.08 4.64
N VAL A 95 -6.00 -4.56 5.88
CA VAL A 95 -6.79 -4.00 6.99
C VAL A 95 -5.90 -3.73 8.18
N PHE A 96 -6.00 -2.52 8.72
CA PHE A 96 -5.49 -2.19 10.05
C PHE A 96 -6.65 -2.19 11.07
N GLU A 97 -6.45 -2.93 12.16
CA GLU A 97 -7.43 -3.06 13.25
C GLU A 97 -7.40 -1.82 14.15
N GLY A 98 -7.97 -0.72 13.66
CA GLY A 98 -8.12 0.56 14.34
C GLY A 98 -8.63 1.65 13.39
N GLY A 99 -9.04 2.80 13.95
CA GLY A 99 -9.50 3.93 13.15
C GLY A 99 -8.37 4.63 12.39
N LEU A 100 -8.72 5.52 11.45
CA LEU A 100 -7.74 6.30 10.69
C LEU A 100 -6.87 7.17 11.60
N GLY A 101 -7.45 7.70 12.69
CA GLY A 101 -6.71 8.46 13.69
C GLY A 101 -5.58 7.64 14.34
N ASP A 102 -5.89 6.41 14.75
CA ASP A 102 -4.91 5.50 15.35
C ASP A 102 -3.85 5.08 14.32
N PHE A 103 -4.28 4.80 13.09
CA PHE A 103 -3.39 4.48 11.98
C PHE A 103 -2.37 5.60 11.75
N PHE A 104 -2.83 6.85 11.60
CA PHE A 104 -1.92 7.98 11.35
C PHE A 104 -1.06 8.32 12.57
N ALA A 105 -1.62 8.29 13.78
CA ALA A 105 -0.86 8.54 15.00
C ALA A 105 0.28 7.52 15.17
N GLY A 106 0.04 6.26 14.76
CA GLY A 106 1.04 5.19 14.80
C GLY A 106 2.30 5.49 13.98
N PHE A 107 2.22 6.32 12.93
CA PHE A 107 3.39 6.67 12.10
C PHE A 107 4.19 7.87 12.61
N PHE A 108 3.70 8.61 13.60
CA PHE A 108 4.40 9.81 14.10
C PHE A 108 4.53 9.78 15.63
N PRO A 109 5.42 8.93 16.16
CA PRO A 109 5.60 8.76 17.60
C PRO A 109 6.31 9.97 18.21
N HIS A 110 5.56 10.96 18.68
CA HIS A 110 6.03 12.12 19.45
C HIS A 110 5.00 12.57 20.47
#